data_AF-A0A2A4VB39-F1
#
_entry.id   AF-A0A2A4VB39-F1
#
_cell.length_a   1.000
_cell.length_b   1.000
_cell.length_c   1.000
_cell.angle_alpha   90.00
_cell.angle_beta   90.00
_cell.angle_gamma   90.00
#
_symmetry.space_group_name_H-M   'P 1'
#
loop_
_entity.id
_entity.type
_entity.pdbx_description
1 polymer ?
#
loop_
_entity_poly.entity_id
_entity_poly.type
_entity_poly.pdbx_seq_one_letter_code
_entity_poly.pdbx_strand_id
1 'polypeptide(L)'
;MSFIGKLKKKRTSSRKTSRLFRRVRNALVLVLLVVALSGSALTVCHKEAEAFACVPCLFCEFDDPIAAAIALELSEEFIWSPLVELSIELHMNQEQNWIVRRFFRNFWLKGLAELTNFLSTFGMYQVEMVGAFFDAKTQLETRRLFFELQAEAHKDYHPSDDFCWFGTSARSLASSDSRVNLNMLAMSEISLNRQLGHRHSAAGAGMGEDKHSRWQRFVDTYCDPKDNSWEGAGTGLDYACDRDGLGGSAATGATDRARVNRDVDYTRLLGESRTLDVDFSNAVLTDDEEDVLAMASNIYGNNVPSRAFSKNSITTPAAKKLYMDLRSIVAKRNVAESSFNAIVALKASGTNGNPGAPPQPNVGMFMASIVKDLMPSGTPDDEIYAILGENPSYYAQLEVLSKKIYQNPDFFANLYDTPANVKRKSVAMKAIALMLDRALYESELRQEMILSVMLSSELNERVSTINGGLTQGKRQK
;
A
#
# COMPACT_ATOMS: atom_id res chain seq x y z
N MET A 1 15.16 -12.81 -17.97
CA MET A 1 14.56 -13.25 -19.26
C MET A 1 14.71 -14.78 -19.43
N SER A 2 13.75 -15.60 -18.98
CA SER A 2 13.72 -17.07 -19.30
C SER A 2 12.38 -17.76 -18.98
N PHE A 3 11.24 -17.06 -18.98
CA PHE A 3 9.95 -17.68 -18.58
C PHE A 3 8.78 -17.54 -19.58
N ILE A 4 9.02 -16.98 -20.77
CA ILE A 4 7.96 -16.76 -21.78
C ILE A 4 7.86 -17.91 -22.81
N GLY A 5 8.74 -18.91 -22.75
CA GLY A 5 8.83 -19.97 -23.78
C GLY A 5 7.84 -21.15 -23.67
N LYS A 6 7.21 -21.39 -22.51
CA LYS A 6 6.44 -22.65 -22.28
C LYS A 6 4.93 -22.58 -22.48
N LEU A 7 4.34 -21.39 -22.68
CA LEU A 7 2.88 -21.24 -22.83
C LEU A 7 2.35 -21.33 -24.27
N LYS A 8 3.21 -21.25 -25.30
CA LYS A 8 2.77 -21.34 -26.71
C LYS A 8 2.50 -22.76 -27.22
N LYS A 9 2.97 -23.82 -26.54
CA LYS A 9 2.87 -25.20 -27.03
C LYS A 9 1.53 -25.91 -26.72
N LYS A 10 0.69 -25.36 -25.82
CA LYS A 10 -0.59 -25.97 -25.42
C LYS A 10 -1.81 -25.54 -26.25
N ARG A 11 -1.70 -24.47 -27.07
CA ARG A 11 -2.84 -23.92 -27.84
C ARG A 11 -3.12 -24.58 -29.19
N THR A 12 -2.23 -25.43 -29.71
CA THR A 12 -2.37 -26.04 -31.05
C THR A 12 -3.06 -27.42 -31.04
N SER A 13 -3.19 -28.09 -29.90
CA SER A 13 -3.81 -29.43 -29.82
C SER A 13 -5.34 -29.41 -29.77
N SER A 14 -5.97 -28.32 -29.33
CA SER A 14 -7.43 -28.23 -29.16
C SER A 14 -8.20 -27.98 -30.47
N ARG A 15 -7.52 -27.52 -31.53
CA ARG A 15 -8.16 -27.20 -32.83
C ARG A 15 -8.42 -28.41 -33.74
N LYS A 16 -7.81 -29.57 -33.47
CA LYS A 16 -7.98 -30.79 -34.29
C LYS A 16 -9.22 -31.61 -33.89
N THR A 17 -9.62 -31.60 -32.62
CA THR A 17 -10.77 -32.37 -32.13
C THR A 17 -12.12 -31.77 -32.53
N SER A 18 -12.23 -30.44 -32.69
CA SER A 18 -13.50 -29.80 -33.09
C SER A 18 -13.89 -30.03 -34.55
N ARG A 19 -12.94 -30.32 -35.44
CA ARG A 19 -13.21 -30.63 -36.86
C ARG A 19 -13.74 -32.04 -37.06
N LEU A 20 -13.30 -33.00 -36.24
CA LEU A 20 -13.79 -34.38 -36.29
C LEU A 20 -15.24 -34.45 -35.79
N PHE A 21 -15.54 -33.74 -34.69
CA PHE A 21 -16.89 -33.70 -34.11
C PHE A 21 -17.94 -33.06 -35.03
N ARG A 22 -17.56 -32.04 -35.81
CA ARG A 22 -18.44 -31.44 -36.83
C ARG A 22 -18.75 -32.37 -38.00
N ARG A 23 -17.80 -33.21 -38.43
CA ARG A 23 -18.01 -34.18 -39.52
C ARG A 23 -18.93 -35.32 -39.08
N VAL A 24 -18.77 -35.81 -37.85
CA VAL A 24 -19.65 -36.86 -37.29
C VAL A 24 -21.07 -36.33 -37.10
N ARG A 25 -21.23 -35.10 -36.58
CA ARG A 25 -22.56 -34.49 -36.41
C ARG A 25 -23.29 -34.31 -37.74
N ASN A 26 -22.60 -33.84 -38.78
CA ASN A 26 -23.21 -33.63 -40.09
C ASN A 26 -23.55 -34.97 -40.79
N ALA A 27 -22.75 -36.01 -40.59
CA ALA A 27 -23.08 -37.35 -41.10
C ALA A 27 -24.32 -37.95 -40.40
N LEU A 28 -24.45 -37.74 -39.08
CA LEU A 28 -25.56 -38.27 -38.29
C LEU A 28 -26.90 -37.58 -38.63
N VAL A 29 -26.86 -36.28 -38.91
CA VAL A 29 -28.04 -35.53 -39.40
C VAL A 29 -28.47 -35.97 -40.80
N LEU A 30 -27.53 -36.31 -41.69
CA LEU A 30 -27.83 -36.77 -43.05
C LEU A 30 -28.46 -38.17 -43.05
N VAL A 31 -28.01 -39.07 -42.17
CA VAL A 31 -28.62 -40.40 -42.00
C VAL A 31 -30.04 -40.31 -41.43
N LEU A 32 -30.28 -39.41 -40.47
CA LEU A 32 -31.61 -39.19 -39.90
C LEU A 32 -32.62 -38.61 -40.92
N LEU A 33 -32.13 -37.77 -41.86
CA LEU A 33 -32.96 -37.18 -42.92
C LEU A 33 -33.34 -38.20 -44.01
N VAL A 34 -32.44 -39.15 -44.33
CA VAL A 34 -32.72 -40.23 -45.29
C VAL A 34 -33.71 -41.24 -44.71
N VAL A 35 -33.62 -41.56 -43.41
CA VAL A 35 -34.56 -42.49 -42.74
C VAL A 35 -35.96 -41.88 -42.59
N ALA A 36 -36.07 -40.56 -42.37
CA ALA A 36 -37.35 -39.86 -42.28
C ALA A 36 -38.08 -39.74 -43.65
N LEU A 37 -37.34 -39.72 -44.77
CA LEU A 37 -37.91 -39.63 -46.12
C LEU A 37 -38.26 -40.98 -46.75
N SER A 38 -37.66 -42.09 -46.30
CA SER A 38 -38.01 -43.43 -46.78
C SER A 38 -39.28 -44.03 -46.15
N GLY A 39 -39.82 -43.41 -45.10
CA GLY A 39 -40.97 -43.93 -44.33
C GLY A 39 -42.36 -43.55 -44.87
N SER A 40 -42.45 -42.80 -45.96
CA SER A 40 -43.72 -42.17 -46.41
C SER A 40 -44.35 -42.78 -47.66
N ALA A 41 -43.86 -43.92 -48.17
CA ALA A 41 -44.27 -44.48 -49.47
C ALA A 41 -45.04 -45.82 -49.42
N LEU A 42 -45.66 -46.18 -48.29
CA LEU A 42 -46.50 -47.39 -48.19
C LEU A 42 -47.85 -47.07 -47.55
N THR A 43 -48.74 -46.46 -48.33
CA THR A 43 -50.18 -46.42 -48.02
C THR A 43 -51.00 -46.70 -49.27
N VAL A 44 -51.51 -47.93 -49.33
CA VAL A 44 -52.83 -48.37 -49.85
C VAL A 44 -53.11 -48.16 -51.36
N CYS A 45 -52.93 -49.22 -52.16
CA CYS A 45 -53.62 -49.40 -53.44
C CYS A 45 -55.00 -50.03 -53.21
N HIS A 46 -56.04 -49.44 -53.79
CA HIS A 46 -57.41 -49.94 -53.83
C HIS A 46 -57.54 -51.16 -54.76
N LYS A 47 -58.37 -52.12 -54.36
CA LYS A 47 -58.75 -53.34 -55.10
C LYS A 47 -59.72 -52.99 -56.23
N GLU A 48 -59.48 -53.53 -57.43
CA GLU A 48 -60.38 -53.38 -58.59
C GLU A 48 -61.67 -54.20 -58.39
N ALA A 49 -62.80 -53.64 -58.86
CA ALA A 49 -64.11 -54.28 -58.86
C ALA A 49 -64.29 -55.11 -60.14
N GLU A 50 -64.53 -56.41 -59.99
CA GLU A 50 -64.86 -57.32 -61.08
C GLU A 50 -66.30 -57.09 -61.54
N ALA A 51 -66.47 -56.73 -62.82
CA ALA A 51 -67.78 -56.62 -63.47
C ALA A 51 -68.29 -58.02 -63.84
N PHE A 52 -69.46 -58.37 -63.30
CA PHE A 52 -70.17 -59.62 -63.55
C PHE A 52 -70.76 -59.60 -64.97
N ALA A 53 -70.18 -60.39 -65.88
CA ALA A 53 -70.66 -60.54 -67.25
C ALA A 53 -72.02 -61.28 -67.28
N CYS A 54 -72.93 -60.78 -68.11
CA CYS A 54 -74.26 -61.33 -68.34
C CYS A 54 -74.25 -62.82 -68.71
N VAL A 55 -75.12 -63.57 -68.04
CA VAL A 55 -75.54 -64.94 -68.37
C VAL A 55 -76.21 -64.94 -69.77
N PRO A 56 -75.86 -65.84 -70.70
CA PRO A 56 -76.58 -65.98 -71.96
C PRO A 56 -77.95 -66.62 -71.71
N CYS A 57 -79.00 -65.96 -72.21
CA CYS A 57 -80.39 -66.40 -72.15
C CYS A 57 -80.56 -67.84 -72.68
N LEU A 58 -80.98 -68.74 -71.79
CA LEU A 58 -81.21 -70.16 -72.07
C LEU A 58 -82.70 -70.48 -72.35
N PHE A 59 -83.53 -69.45 -72.57
CA PHE A 59 -84.98 -69.60 -72.78
C PHE A 59 -85.43 -68.84 -74.04
N CYS A 60 -85.18 -69.42 -75.20
CA CYS A 60 -85.82 -69.04 -76.46
C CYS A 60 -86.17 -70.32 -77.23
N GLU A 61 -87.14 -71.08 -76.72
CA GLU A 61 -87.89 -72.08 -77.49
C GLU A 61 -89.18 -72.43 -76.74
N PHE A 62 -90.15 -71.51 -76.75
CA PHE A 62 -91.55 -71.80 -76.42
C PHE A 62 -92.45 -70.96 -77.33
N ASP A 63 -93.10 -71.62 -78.29
CA ASP A 63 -93.97 -71.06 -79.33
C ASP A 63 -95.40 -70.70 -78.85
N ASP A 64 -95.58 -70.30 -77.58
CA ASP A 64 -96.91 -69.93 -77.08
C ASP A 64 -96.90 -68.66 -76.20
N PRO A 65 -97.51 -67.54 -76.66
CA PRO A 65 -97.40 -66.22 -76.02
C PRO A 65 -98.18 -66.09 -74.69
N ILE A 66 -98.98 -67.07 -74.30
CA ILE A 66 -99.77 -67.03 -73.05
C ILE A 66 -98.97 -67.60 -71.86
N ALA A 67 -98.05 -68.55 -72.09
CA ALA A 67 -97.25 -69.15 -71.02
C ALA A 67 -96.11 -68.22 -70.54
N ALA A 68 -95.58 -67.36 -71.42
CA ALA A 68 -94.52 -66.41 -71.09
C ALA A 68 -94.97 -65.26 -70.16
N ALA A 69 -96.24 -64.85 -70.25
CA ALA A 69 -96.78 -63.77 -69.42
C ALA A 69 -96.94 -64.18 -67.94
N ILE A 70 -97.39 -65.42 -67.68
CA ILE A 70 -97.59 -65.92 -66.31
C ILE A 70 -96.26 -66.18 -65.60
N ALA A 71 -95.22 -66.59 -66.34
CA ALA A 71 -93.90 -66.83 -65.76
C ALA A 71 -93.16 -65.54 -65.34
N LEU A 72 -93.42 -64.42 -66.04
CA LEU A 72 -92.85 -63.11 -65.70
C LEU A 72 -93.49 -62.51 -64.44
N GLU A 73 -94.81 -62.60 -64.31
CA GLU A 73 -95.57 -62.02 -63.19
C GLU A 73 -95.26 -62.73 -61.86
N LEU A 74 -95.04 -64.05 -61.87
CA LEU A 74 -94.61 -64.82 -60.69
C LEU A 74 -93.16 -64.56 -60.26
N SER A 75 -92.31 -64.05 -61.15
CA SER A 75 -90.90 -63.78 -60.83
C SER A 75 -90.68 -62.45 -60.12
N GLU A 76 -91.60 -61.50 -60.28
CA GLU A 76 -91.51 -60.15 -59.72
C GLU A 76 -91.91 -60.10 -58.23
N GLU A 77 -92.93 -60.86 -57.82
CA GLU A 77 -93.43 -60.85 -56.44
C GLU A 77 -92.60 -61.68 -55.45
N PHE A 78 -91.93 -62.76 -55.88
CA PHE A 78 -91.32 -63.72 -54.94
C PHE A 78 -89.81 -63.56 -54.75
N ILE A 79 -89.11 -62.90 -55.69
CA ILE A 79 -87.63 -62.88 -55.69
C ILE A 79 -87.08 -61.45 -55.50
N TRP A 80 -87.69 -60.43 -56.11
CA TRP A 80 -87.08 -59.11 -56.20
C TRP A 80 -87.38 -58.18 -55.02
N SER A 81 -88.58 -58.22 -54.44
CA SER A 81 -88.96 -57.31 -53.34
C SER A 81 -88.25 -57.55 -51.99
N PRO A 82 -88.09 -58.78 -51.46
CA PRO A 82 -87.44 -58.97 -50.15
C PRO A 82 -85.92 -58.79 -50.20
N LEU A 83 -85.30 -58.92 -51.38
CA LEU A 83 -83.85 -58.85 -51.55
C LEU A 83 -83.35 -57.40 -51.62
N VAL A 84 -84.18 -56.47 -52.11
CA VAL A 84 -83.87 -55.04 -52.16
C VAL A 84 -84.00 -54.38 -50.79
N GLU A 85 -84.99 -54.76 -49.98
CA GLU A 85 -85.23 -54.16 -48.68
C GLU A 85 -84.13 -54.52 -47.65
N LEU A 86 -83.68 -55.78 -47.64
CA LEU A 86 -82.58 -56.24 -46.78
C LEU A 86 -81.24 -55.59 -47.15
N SER A 87 -81.01 -55.32 -48.45
CA SER A 87 -79.80 -54.68 -48.96
C SER A 87 -79.68 -53.22 -48.50
N ILE A 88 -80.79 -52.48 -48.48
CA ILE A 88 -80.84 -51.06 -48.13
C ILE A 88 -80.61 -50.86 -46.62
N GLU A 89 -81.23 -51.66 -45.75
CA GLU A 89 -81.03 -51.56 -44.30
C GLU A 89 -79.58 -51.83 -43.88
N LEU A 90 -78.94 -52.82 -44.52
CA LEU A 90 -77.55 -53.17 -44.23
C LEU A 90 -76.58 -52.06 -44.64
N HIS A 91 -76.80 -51.44 -45.81
CA HIS A 91 -76.00 -50.30 -46.26
C HIS A 91 -76.20 -49.06 -45.38
N MET A 92 -77.44 -48.71 -45.01
CA MET A 92 -77.73 -47.56 -44.15
C MET A 92 -77.08 -47.70 -42.76
N ASN A 93 -77.14 -48.89 -42.15
CA ASN A 93 -76.50 -49.14 -40.85
C ASN A 93 -74.96 -49.14 -40.93
N GLN A 94 -74.40 -49.53 -42.07
CA GLN A 94 -72.95 -49.53 -42.29
C GLN A 94 -72.41 -48.10 -42.46
N GLU A 95 -73.13 -47.26 -43.20
CA GLU A 95 -72.80 -45.83 -43.37
C GLU A 95 -72.98 -45.05 -42.07
N GLN A 96 -74.06 -45.27 -41.33
CA GLN A 96 -74.29 -44.58 -40.05
C GLN A 96 -73.24 -44.94 -38.99
N ASN A 97 -72.83 -46.22 -38.90
CA ASN A 97 -71.75 -46.63 -38.02
C ASN A 97 -70.39 -46.06 -38.47
N TRP A 98 -70.16 -45.91 -39.77
CA TRP A 98 -68.96 -45.28 -40.28
C TRP A 98 -68.89 -43.80 -39.91
N ILE A 99 -69.98 -43.04 -40.12
CA ILE A 99 -70.05 -41.60 -39.79
C ILE A 99 -69.86 -41.37 -38.28
N VAL A 100 -70.61 -42.09 -37.44
CA VAL A 100 -70.62 -41.81 -36.00
C VAL A 100 -69.38 -42.37 -35.30
N ARG A 101 -69.04 -43.65 -35.51
CA ARG A 101 -67.90 -44.25 -34.79
C ARG A 101 -66.57 -43.95 -35.47
N ARG A 102 -66.51 -44.02 -36.79
CA ARG A 102 -65.23 -43.97 -37.51
C ARG A 102 -64.81 -42.55 -37.82
N PHE A 103 -65.71 -41.73 -38.36
CA PHE A 103 -65.40 -40.35 -38.70
C PHE A 103 -65.41 -39.46 -37.44
N PHE A 104 -66.50 -39.42 -36.69
CA PHE A 104 -66.61 -38.49 -35.55
C PHE A 104 -65.69 -38.87 -34.38
N ARG A 105 -65.75 -40.12 -33.91
CA ARG A 105 -65.02 -40.54 -32.70
C ARG A 105 -63.52 -40.71 -32.94
N ASN A 106 -63.13 -41.35 -34.04
CA ASN A 106 -61.72 -41.70 -34.27
C ASN A 106 -60.94 -40.61 -35.02
N PHE A 107 -61.59 -39.82 -35.87
CA PHE A 107 -60.90 -38.79 -36.65
C PHE A 107 -61.06 -37.41 -36.02
N TRP A 108 -62.30 -36.96 -35.80
CA TRP A 108 -62.56 -35.60 -35.32
C TRP A 108 -62.24 -35.41 -33.84
N LEU A 109 -62.75 -36.28 -32.96
CA LEU A 109 -62.55 -36.14 -31.52
C LEU A 109 -61.09 -36.39 -31.14
N LYS A 110 -60.44 -37.36 -31.79
CA LYS A 110 -59.00 -37.61 -31.63
C LYS A 110 -58.16 -36.47 -32.21
N GLY A 111 -58.51 -35.94 -33.38
CA GLY A 111 -57.84 -34.79 -33.99
C GLY A 111 -57.95 -33.52 -33.14
N LEU A 112 -59.12 -33.23 -32.56
CA LEU A 112 -59.29 -32.11 -31.63
C LEU A 112 -58.53 -32.32 -30.32
N ALA A 113 -58.48 -33.54 -29.79
CA ALA A 113 -57.69 -33.86 -28.62
C ALA A 113 -56.18 -33.68 -28.88
N GLU A 114 -55.70 -34.13 -30.04
CA GLU A 114 -54.31 -33.90 -30.48
C GLU A 114 -54.02 -32.40 -30.71
N LEU A 115 -54.94 -31.65 -31.31
CA LEU A 115 -54.81 -30.20 -31.49
C LEU A 115 -54.73 -29.47 -30.14
N THR A 116 -55.56 -29.88 -29.17
CA THR A 116 -55.56 -29.30 -27.82
C THR A 116 -54.25 -29.62 -27.10
N ASN A 117 -53.73 -30.84 -27.24
CA ASN A 117 -52.41 -31.20 -26.74
C ASN A 117 -51.31 -30.34 -27.38
N PHE A 118 -51.32 -30.17 -28.70
CA PHE A 118 -50.36 -29.32 -29.40
C PHE A 118 -50.42 -27.85 -28.93
N LEU A 119 -51.62 -27.27 -28.79
CA LEU A 119 -51.80 -25.89 -28.31
C LEU A 119 -51.33 -25.72 -26.86
N SER A 120 -51.64 -26.66 -25.98
CA SER A 120 -51.16 -26.65 -24.58
C SER A 120 -49.63 -26.75 -24.53
N THR A 121 -49.04 -27.64 -25.32
CA THR A 121 -47.58 -27.80 -25.40
C THR A 121 -46.91 -26.54 -25.94
N PHE A 122 -47.48 -25.91 -26.97
CA PHE A 122 -46.97 -24.66 -27.52
C PHE A 122 -47.10 -23.48 -26.54
N GLY A 123 -48.20 -23.42 -25.79
CA GLY A 123 -48.38 -22.46 -24.70
C GLY A 123 -47.33 -22.61 -23.61
N MET A 124 -47.00 -23.85 -23.22
CA MET A 124 -45.92 -24.11 -22.26
C MET A 124 -44.55 -23.68 -22.79
N TYR A 125 -44.23 -23.89 -24.07
CA TYR A 125 -42.96 -23.42 -24.66
C TYR A 125 -42.81 -21.89 -24.63
N GLN A 126 -43.90 -21.14 -24.81
CA GLN A 126 -43.85 -19.68 -24.70
C GLN A 126 -43.59 -19.23 -23.26
N VAL A 127 -44.25 -19.87 -22.29
CA VAL A 127 -44.03 -19.57 -20.86
C VAL A 127 -42.62 -19.96 -20.42
N GLU A 128 -42.08 -21.08 -20.92
CA GLU A 128 -40.69 -21.49 -20.68
C GLU A 128 -39.71 -20.46 -21.24
N MET A 129 -39.94 -19.98 -22.47
CA MET A 129 -39.10 -18.95 -23.09
C MET A 129 -39.15 -17.62 -22.32
N VAL A 130 -40.34 -17.19 -21.87
CA VAL A 130 -40.51 -16.00 -21.02
C VAL A 130 -39.84 -16.18 -19.66
N GLY A 131 -39.97 -17.36 -19.05
CA GLY A 131 -39.30 -17.71 -17.78
C GLY A 131 -37.78 -17.66 -17.92
N ALA A 132 -37.23 -18.20 -19.01
CA ALA A 132 -35.81 -18.13 -19.32
C ALA A 132 -35.31 -16.68 -19.49
N PHE A 133 -36.12 -15.77 -20.05
CA PHE A 133 -35.76 -14.35 -20.13
C PHE A 133 -35.76 -13.65 -18.77
N PHE A 134 -36.72 -13.96 -17.90
CA PHE A 134 -36.74 -13.40 -16.55
C PHE A 134 -35.56 -13.91 -15.72
N ASP A 135 -35.22 -15.20 -15.81
CA ASP A 135 -34.04 -15.76 -15.14
C ASP A 135 -32.73 -15.19 -15.70
N ALA A 136 -32.63 -15.05 -17.03
CA ALA A 136 -31.47 -14.39 -17.65
C ALA A 136 -31.34 -12.93 -17.19
N LYS A 137 -32.45 -12.20 -17.06
CA LYS A 137 -32.45 -10.82 -16.56
C LYS A 137 -31.97 -10.74 -15.12
N THR A 138 -32.54 -11.54 -14.21
CA THR A 138 -32.12 -11.55 -12.80
C THR A 138 -30.66 -11.99 -12.65
N GLN A 139 -30.21 -12.95 -13.47
CA GLN A 139 -28.81 -13.35 -13.52
C GLN A 139 -27.88 -12.23 -14.03
N LEU A 140 -28.29 -11.44 -15.02
CA LEU A 140 -27.50 -10.31 -15.50
C LEU A 140 -27.47 -9.15 -14.50
N GLU A 141 -28.60 -8.85 -13.86
CA GLU A 141 -28.69 -7.81 -12.81
C GLU A 141 -27.83 -8.18 -11.58
N THR A 142 -27.91 -9.43 -11.12
CA THR A 142 -27.05 -9.91 -10.03
C THR A 142 -25.59 -9.89 -10.41
N ARG A 143 -25.21 -10.33 -11.62
CA ARG A 143 -23.82 -10.23 -12.10
C ARG A 143 -23.34 -8.79 -12.16
N ARG A 144 -24.16 -7.86 -12.65
CA ARG A 144 -23.82 -6.43 -12.69
C ARG A 144 -23.59 -5.89 -11.28
N LEU A 145 -24.49 -6.19 -10.34
CA LEU A 145 -24.36 -5.78 -8.95
C LEU A 145 -23.10 -6.36 -8.31
N PHE A 146 -22.77 -7.64 -8.57
CA PHE A 146 -21.54 -8.24 -8.09
C PHE A 146 -20.29 -7.55 -8.66
N PHE A 147 -20.28 -7.19 -9.94
CA PHE A 147 -19.16 -6.44 -10.52
C PHE A 147 -19.03 -5.03 -9.95
N GLU A 148 -20.15 -4.37 -9.67
CA GLU A 148 -20.19 -3.04 -9.05
C GLU A 148 -19.63 -3.09 -7.62
N LEU A 149 -20.14 -4.00 -6.78
CA LEU A 149 -19.65 -4.20 -5.41
C LEU A 149 -18.18 -4.66 -5.39
N GLN A 150 -17.77 -5.51 -6.34
CA GLN A 150 -16.38 -5.93 -6.44
C GLN A 150 -15.47 -4.75 -6.83
N ALA A 151 -15.90 -3.88 -7.73
CA ALA A 151 -15.14 -2.69 -8.10
C ALA A 151 -15.04 -1.69 -6.95
N GLU A 152 -16.14 -1.45 -6.23
CA GLU A 152 -16.16 -0.61 -5.03
C GLU A 152 -15.26 -1.17 -3.93
N ALA A 153 -15.35 -2.48 -3.65
CA ALA A 153 -14.47 -3.14 -2.68
C ALA A 153 -13.00 -3.04 -3.10
N HIS A 154 -12.67 -3.29 -4.37
CA HIS A 154 -11.29 -3.11 -4.85
C HIS A 154 -10.81 -1.67 -4.69
N LYS A 155 -11.66 -0.68 -4.98
CA LYS A 155 -11.36 0.74 -4.82
C LYS A 155 -11.12 1.11 -3.35
N ASP A 156 -11.89 0.56 -2.41
CA ASP A 156 -11.79 0.83 -0.98
C ASP A 156 -10.62 0.11 -0.28
N TYR A 157 -10.27 -1.09 -0.74
CA TYR A 157 -9.17 -1.87 -0.16
C TYR A 157 -7.81 -1.56 -0.78
N HIS A 158 -7.76 -0.96 -1.98
CA HIS A 158 -6.50 -0.56 -2.61
C HIS A 158 -5.91 0.67 -1.90
N PRO A 159 -4.77 0.54 -1.19
CA PRO A 159 -4.13 1.70 -0.59
C PRO A 159 -3.60 2.63 -1.68
N SER A 160 -3.74 3.94 -1.49
CA SER A 160 -3.05 4.94 -2.32
C SER A 160 -1.55 4.92 -2.04
N ASP A 161 -0.74 5.29 -3.02
CA ASP A 161 0.73 5.40 -2.86
C ASP A 161 1.11 6.33 -1.67
N ASP A 162 0.34 7.40 -1.48
CA ASP A 162 0.45 8.28 -0.30
C ASP A 162 0.36 7.58 1.04
N PHE A 163 -0.48 6.56 1.15
CA PHE A 163 -0.61 5.80 2.38
C PHE A 163 0.61 4.89 2.60
N CYS A 164 1.19 4.38 1.52
CA CYS A 164 2.45 3.64 1.56
C CYS A 164 3.62 4.54 1.98
N TRP A 165 3.64 5.82 1.57
CA TRP A 165 4.63 6.81 2.04
C TRP A 165 4.57 6.97 3.56
N PHE A 166 3.37 7.22 4.12
CA PHE A 166 3.20 7.33 5.57
C PHE A 166 3.57 6.04 6.31
N GLY A 167 3.13 4.88 5.82
CA GLY A 167 3.38 3.58 6.45
C GLY A 167 4.86 3.20 6.46
N THR A 168 5.60 3.49 5.40
CA THR A 168 7.03 3.22 5.29
C THR A 168 7.83 4.14 6.20
N SER A 169 7.50 5.44 6.17
CA SER A 169 8.18 6.46 6.97
C SER A 169 7.95 6.29 8.48
N ALA A 170 6.75 5.86 8.88
CA ALA A 170 6.45 5.62 10.29
C ALA A 170 7.31 4.51 10.92
N ARG A 171 7.78 3.53 10.13
CA ARG A 171 8.63 2.44 10.62
C ARG A 171 10.05 2.91 10.96
N SER A 172 10.65 3.74 10.11
CA SER A 172 11.97 4.31 10.40
C SER A 172 11.93 5.37 11.49
N LEU A 173 10.82 6.10 11.59
CA LEU A 173 10.68 7.20 12.53
C LEU A 173 10.80 6.72 13.98
N ALA A 174 10.16 5.60 14.33
CA ALA A 174 10.27 5.01 15.67
C ALA A 174 11.70 4.53 16.00
N SER A 175 12.39 3.92 15.02
CA SER A 175 13.79 3.53 15.21
C SER A 175 14.70 4.75 15.35
N SER A 176 14.41 5.82 14.62
CA SER A 176 15.19 7.07 14.67
C SER A 176 14.98 7.77 16.02
N ASP A 177 13.75 7.86 16.52
CA ASP A 177 13.42 8.39 17.86
C ASP A 177 14.16 7.62 18.98
N SER A 178 14.24 6.29 18.88
CA SER A 178 15.05 5.51 19.83
C SER A 178 16.54 5.90 19.82
N ARG A 179 17.11 6.21 18.64
CA ARG A 179 18.51 6.65 18.52
C ARG A 179 18.71 8.07 19.03
N VAL A 180 17.76 8.97 18.82
CA VAL A 180 17.75 10.32 19.41
C VAL A 180 17.96 10.20 20.92
N ASN A 181 17.17 9.36 21.58
CA ASN A 181 17.25 9.20 23.04
C ASN A 181 18.60 8.62 23.51
N LEU A 182 19.14 7.63 22.79
CA LEU A 182 20.44 7.03 23.09
C LEU A 182 21.60 8.03 22.90
N ASN A 183 21.62 8.75 21.78
CA ASN A 183 22.65 9.74 21.50
C ASN A 183 22.61 10.91 22.49
N MET A 184 21.41 11.40 22.83
CA MET A 184 21.25 12.46 23.84
C MET A 184 21.81 12.02 25.20
N LEU A 185 21.53 10.77 25.62
CA LEU A 185 22.03 10.22 26.87
C LEU A 185 23.56 10.09 26.84
N ALA A 186 24.11 9.51 25.78
CA ALA A 186 25.54 9.30 25.60
C ALA A 186 26.32 10.63 25.61
N MET A 187 25.85 11.65 24.87
CA MET A 187 26.47 12.98 24.89
C MET A 187 26.45 13.63 26.27
N SER A 188 25.33 13.47 26.98
CA SER A 188 25.18 14.01 28.33
C SER A 188 26.15 13.33 29.31
N GLU A 189 26.33 12.02 29.18
CA GLU A 189 27.32 11.26 29.95
C GLU A 189 28.76 11.67 29.61
N ILE A 190 29.11 11.78 28.33
CA ILE A 190 30.43 12.22 27.86
C ILE A 190 30.76 13.59 28.45
N SER A 191 29.83 14.54 28.37
CA SER A 191 30.06 15.89 28.91
C SER A 191 30.19 15.89 30.43
N LEU A 192 29.32 15.17 31.15
CA LEU A 192 29.42 15.03 32.61
C LEU A 192 30.75 14.40 33.04
N ASN A 193 31.16 13.33 32.36
CA ASN A 193 32.42 12.64 32.63
C ASN A 193 33.61 13.58 32.42
N ARG A 194 33.59 14.42 31.38
CA ARG A 194 34.60 15.46 31.16
C ARG A 194 34.59 16.51 32.27
N GLN A 195 33.44 17.09 32.60
CA GLN A 195 33.37 18.14 33.62
C GLN A 195 33.79 17.63 35.01
N LEU A 196 33.39 16.41 35.36
CA LEU A 196 33.73 15.77 36.64
C LEU A 196 35.14 15.17 36.65
N GLY A 197 35.79 15.03 35.49
CA GLY A 197 37.15 14.47 35.37
C GLY A 197 37.20 12.98 35.66
N HIS A 198 36.24 12.23 35.13
CA HIS A 198 36.26 10.78 35.24
C HIS A 198 37.52 10.21 34.59
N ARG A 199 38.03 9.09 35.10
CA ARG A 199 39.15 8.36 34.49
C ARG A 199 38.77 7.99 33.06
N HIS A 200 39.69 8.18 32.11
CA HIS A 200 39.50 8.01 30.65
C HIS A 200 38.65 9.09 29.95
N SER A 201 38.37 10.23 30.60
CA SER A 201 37.87 11.43 29.92
C SER A 201 39.01 12.35 29.49
N ALA A 202 38.80 13.21 28.48
CA ALA A 202 39.78 14.19 27.99
C ALA A 202 40.29 15.14 29.10
N ALA A 203 39.46 15.36 30.12
CA ALA A 203 39.81 16.16 31.27
C ALA A 203 40.32 15.34 32.46
N GLY A 204 40.58 14.05 32.34
CA GLY A 204 40.89 13.15 33.46
C GLY A 204 42.05 13.64 34.33
N ALA A 205 43.15 14.10 33.72
CA ALA A 205 44.32 14.58 34.44
C ALA A 205 44.22 16.03 34.97
N GLY A 206 43.26 16.81 34.47
CA GLY A 206 43.05 18.18 34.91
C GLY A 206 42.69 19.14 33.78
N MET A 207 42.56 20.43 34.12
CA MET A 207 42.21 21.49 33.19
C MET A 207 43.30 21.75 32.13
N GLY A 208 44.57 21.61 32.51
CA GLY A 208 45.69 21.84 31.59
C GLY A 208 45.71 20.85 30.43
N GLU A 209 45.51 19.56 30.72
CA GLU A 209 45.48 18.50 29.70
C GLU A 209 44.25 18.61 28.80
N ASP A 210 43.07 18.94 29.34
CA ASP A 210 41.86 19.18 28.55
C ASP A 210 42.06 20.31 27.53
N LYS A 211 42.68 21.42 27.96
CA LYS A 211 43.01 22.53 27.06
C LYS A 211 44.07 22.16 26.04
N HIS A 212 45.09 21.41 26.46
CA HIS A 212 46.15 20.98 25.54
C HIS A 212 45.60 20.05 24.46
N SER A 213 44.78 19.07 24.82
CA SER A 213 44.14 18.16 23.87
C SER A 213 43.18 18.90 22.92
N ARG A 214 42.41 19.86 23.42
CA ARG A 214 41.54 20.70 22.56
C ARG A 214 42.34 21.63 21.65
N TRP A 215 43.45 22.18 22.13
CA TRP A 215 44.36 22.98 21.33
C TRP A 215 44.97 22.15 20.20
N GLN A 216 45.43 20.93 20.49
CA GLN A 216 45.93 20.00 19.46
C GLN A 216 44.87 19.71 18.41
N ARG A 217 43.63 19.38 18.82
CA ARG A 217 42.51 19.19 17.89
C ARG A 217 42.26 20.43 17.03
N PHE A 218 42.23 21.61 17.63
CA PHE A 218 42.09 22.86 16.89
C PHE A 218 43.15 23.00 15.80
N VAL A 219 44.43 22.81 16.15
CA VAL A 219 45.56 22.88 15.21
C VAL A 219 45.45 21.84 14.10
N ASP A 220 45.05 20.61 14.43
CA ASP A 220 45.02 19.49 13.49
C ASP A 220 43.83 19.53 12.52
N THR A 221 42.63 19.92 13.00
CA THR A 221 41.37 19.75 12.25
C THR A 221 40.57 21.02 12.00
N TYR A 222 40.70 22.07 12.82
CA TYR A 222 39.82 23.26 12.74
C TYR A 222 40.52 24.54 12.29
N CYS A 223 41.86 24.58 12.33
CA CYS A 223 42.67 25.79 12.13
C CYS A 223 42.59 26.32 10.68
N ASP A 224 42.13 27.56 10.49
CA ASP A 224 42.40 28.35 9.28
C ASP A 224 43.55 29.34 9.53
N PRO A 225 44.65 29.29 8.76
CA PRO A 225 45.67 30.33 8.84
C PRO A 225 45.17 31.74 8.44
N LYS A 226 43.99 31.87 7.82
CA LYS A 226 43.43 33.13 7.29
C LYS A 226 42.33 33.76 8.14
N ASP A 227 41.85 33.10 9.20
CA ASP A 227 40.68 33.56 9.97
C ASP A 227 40.83 34.92 10.65
N ASN A 228 42.06 35.39 10.85
CA ASN A 228 42.33 36.69 11.47
C ASN A 228 42.42 37.86 10.46
N SER A 229 41.73 37.74 9.32
CA SER A 229 41.47 38.77 8.29
C SER A 229 42.62 39.75 8.03
N TRP A 230 43.69 39.31 7.38
CA TRP A 230 44.67 40.24 6.81
C TRP A 230 45.29 39.70 5.52
N GLU A 231 45.48 40.56 4.52
CA GLU A 231 45.97 40.27 3.16
C GLU A 231 47.45 39.82 3.08
N GLY A 232 48.10 39.53 4.22
CA GLY A 232 49.52 39.14 4.30
C GLY A 232 49.76 38.12 5.40
N ALA A 233 50.59 37.11 5.10
CA ALA A 233 51.02 36.09 6.05
C ALA A 233 51.73 36.72 7.27
N GLY A 234 51.55 36.15 8.47
CA GLY A 234 52.34 36.50 9.66
C GLY A 234 51.59 36.94 10.92
N THR A 235 50.42 36.38 11.24
CA THR A 235 49.70 36.73 12.49
C THR A 235 50.09 35.87 13.70
N GLY A 236 50.99 34.90 13.57
CA GLY A 236 51.25 33.93 14.64
C GLY A 236 50.34 32.71 14.53
N LEU A 237 49.16 32.83 13.91
CA LEU A 237 48.23 31.72 13.73
C LEU A 237 48.71 30.75 12.64
N ASP A 238 49.44 31.26 11.65
CA ASP A 238 50.22 30.45 10.70
C ASP A 238 51.22 29.53 11.40
N TYR A 239 51.89 30.03 12.44
CA TYR A 239 52.78 29.22 13.29
C TYR A 239 52.03 28.30 14.24
N ALA A 240 50.80 28.66 14.62
CA ALA A 240 49.94 27.81 15.45
C ALA A 240 49.31 26.67 14.65
N CYS A 241 48.89 26.92 13.40
CA CYS A 241 48.36 25.94 12.46
C CYS A 241 49.47 25.11 11.77
N ASP A 242 50.74 25.31 12.13
CA ASP A 242 51.87 24.50 11.64
C ASP A 242 51.91 23.18 12.40
N ARG A 243 51.24 22.18 11.83
CA ARG A 243 51.12 20.84 12.41
C ARG A 243 52.47 20.13 12.56
N ASP A 244 53.47 20.48 11.73
CA ASP A 244 54.79 19.86 11.74
C ASP A 244 55.77 20.58 12.69
N GLY A 245 55.30 21.60 13.40
CA GLY A 245 56.05 22.42 14.33
C GLY A 245 56.78 23.58 13.65
N LEU A 246 57.04 24.64 14.43
CA LEU A 246 57.62 25.93 14.01
C LEU A 246 58.61 25.83 12.83
N GLY A 247 58.14 26.10 11.61
CA GLY A 247 58.96 26.23 10.41
C GLY A 247 59.17 24.94 9.60
N GLY A 248 58.37 23.91 9.85
CA GLY A 248 58.44 22.62 9.16
C GLY A 248 57.81 22.61 7.78
N SER A 249 56.68 23.31 7.61
CA SER A 249 55.89 23.31 6.37
C SER A 249 55.09 24.61 6.22
N ALA A 250 54.85 25.05 4.98
CA ALA A 250 54.02 26.23 4.70
C ALA A 250 52.63 26.05 5.30
N ALA A 251 52.21 26.93 6.22
CA ALA A 251 50.92 26.99 6.92
C ALA A 251 49.79 26.20 6.23
N THR A 252 49.74 24.89 6.49
CA THR A 252 48.87 23.97 5.74
C THR A 252 47.41 24.06 6.20
N GLY A 253 47.17 24.59 7.40
CA GLY A 253 45.85 24.62 8.03
C GLY A 253 45.30 23.22 8.28
N ALA A 254 44.00 23.13 8.57
CA ALA A 254 43.29 21.86 8.69
C ALA A 254 43.49 20.98 7.44
N THR A 255 43.64 19.66 7.64
CA THR A 255 43.74 18.70 6.53
C THR A 255 42.51 18.69 5.63
N ASP A 256 41.34 18.90 6.22
CA ASP A 256 40.08 19.01 5.52
C ASP A 256 39.53 20.43 5.65
N ARG A 257 39.44 21.11 4.50
CA ARG A 257 38.90 22.46 4.43
C ARG A 257 37.41 22.53 4.77
N ALA A 258 36.66 21.43 4.64
CA ALA A 258 35.26 21.38 5.03
C ALA A 258 35.06 21.45 6.55
N ARG A 259 36.08 21.08 7.33
CA ARG A 259 36.04 21.03 8.80
C ARG A 259 36.59 22.28 9.48
N VAL A 260 37.34 23.12 8.77
CA VAL A 260 37.85 24.42 9.27
C VAL A 260 36.75 25.20 9.98
N ASN A 261 36.93 25.63 11.24
CA ASN A 261 35.95 26.34 12.08
C ASN A 261 34.65 25.61 12.44
N ARG A 262 34.53 24.31 12.17
CA ARG A 262 33.30 23.58 12.54
C ARG A 262 33.10 23.46 14.05
N ASP A 263 34.14 23.63 14.85
CA ASP A 263 34.08 23.63 16.31
C ASP A 263 33.49 24.92 16.92
N VAL A 264 33.33 25.98 16.14
CA VAL A 264 32.75 27.27 16.57
C VAL A 264 31.55 27.71 15.75
N ASP A 265 31.49 27.33 14.47
CA ASP A 265 30.40 27.69 13.55
C ASP A 265 29.17 26.78 13.72
N TYR A 266 28.28 27.19 14.63
CA TYR A 266 27.01 26.52 14.86
C TYR A 266 26.14 26.43 13.60
N THR A 267 26.12 27.48 12.76
CA THR A 267 25.21 27.53 11.62
C THR A 267 25.60 26.51 10.57
N ARG A 268 26.89 26.36 10.28
CA ARG A 268 27.35 25.39 9.28
C ARG A 268 27.32 23.95 9.78
N LEU A 269 27.66 23.70 11.06
CA LEU A 269 27.60 22.33 11.60
C LEU A 269 26.15 21.90 11.87
N LEU A 270 25.40 22.69 12.64
CA LEU A 270 24.08 22.31 13.15
C LEU A 270 22.93 23.06 12.52
N GLY A 271 23.09 24.28 12.03
CA GLY A 271 21.99 25.06 11.46
C GLY A 271 21.52 24.52 10.12
N GLU A 272 22.44 24.40 9.18
CA GLU A 272 22.21 24.07 7.77
C GLU A 272 21.96 22.56 7.57
N SER A 273 22.78 21.72 8.18
CA SER A 273 22.65 20.26 8.04
C SER A 273 21.34 19.75 8.65
N ARG A 274 20.60 18.94 7.91
CA ARG A 274 19.39 18.26 8.41
C ARG A 274 19.71 16.90 9.04
N THR A 275 20.84 16.32 8.68
CA THR A 275 21.26 14.99 9.10
C THR A 275 22.76 15.01 9.36
N LEU A 276 23.16 14.62 10.55
CA LEU A 276 24.56 14.47 10.97
C LEU A 276 24.88 13.00 11.18
N ASP A 277 26.06 12.57 10.80
CA ASP A 277 26.49 11.19 11.02
C ASP A 277 26.98 10.99 12.46
N VAL A 278 26.01 10.87 13.38
CA VAL A 278 26.25 10.78 14.82
C VAL A 278 25.64 9.50 15.38
N ASP A 279 26.48 8.62 15.91
CA ASP A 279 26.14 7.33 16.49
C ASP A 279 27.05 6.94 17.67
N PHE A 280 26.78 7.51 18.84
CA PHE A 280 27.52 7.18 20.06
C PHE A 280 27.21 5.78 20.63
N SER A 281 26.43 4.97 19.92
CA SER A 281 26.18 3.57 20.29
C SER A 281 27.29 2.62 19.83
N ASN A 282 28.15 3.07 18.91
CA ASN A 282 29.23 2.28 18.35
C ASN A 282 30.61 2.79 18.84
N ALA A 283 31.68 2.04 18.55
CA ALA A 283 33.05 2.37 18.97
C ALA A 283 33.84 3.16 17.92
N VAL A 284 33.22 3.52 16.79
CA VAL A 284 33.85 4.19 15.66
C VAL A 284 33.51 5.67 15.74
N LEU A 285 34.50 6.48 16.06
CA LEU A 285 34.32 7.94 16.09
C LEU A 285 34.22 8.47 14.66
N THR A 286 33.10 9.10 14.31
CA THR A 286 32.94 9.79 13.02
C THR A 286 33.46 11.23 13.09
N ASP A 287 33.71 11.83 11.92
CA ASP A 287 34.15 13.24 11.85
C ASP A 287 33.10 14.20 12.43
N ASP A 288 31.81 13.96 12.14
CA ASP A 288 30.69 14.75 12.65
C ASP A 288 30.55 14.61 14.19
N GLU A 289 30.82 13.42 14.76
CA GLU A 289 30.84 13.23 16.21
C GLU A 289 31.95 14.03 16.88
N GLU A 290 33.14 14.06 16.29
CA GLU A 290 34.26 14.86 16.79
C GLU A 290 33.94 16.35 16.73
N ASP A 291 33.38 16.83 15.61
CA ASP A 291 32.99 18.23 15.40
C ASP A 291 31.94 18.68 16.44
N VAL A 292 30.91 17.85 16.66
CA VAL A 292 29.84 18.12 17.64
C VAL A 292 30.39 18.15 19.07
N LEU A 293 31.25 17.20 19.44
CA LEU A 293 31.84 17.16 20.78
C LEU A 293 32.81 18.32 21.00
N ALA A 294 33.57 18.72 19.98
CA ALA A 294 34.44 19.89 20.02
C ALA A 294 33.62 21.16 20.24
N MET A 295 32.54 21.36 19.46
CA MET A 295 31.65 22.50 19.63
C MET A 295 30.98 22.52 21.02
N ALA A 296 30.45 21.40 21.49
CA ALA A 296 29.87 21.29 22.82
C ALA A 296 30.88 21.71 23.90
N SER A 297 32.14 21.29 23.74
CA SER A 297 33.23 21.61 24.66
C SER A 297 33.59 23.10 24.67
N ASN A 298 33.50 23.76 23.51
CA ASN A 298 33.76 25.19 23.34
C ASN A 298 32.63 26.05 23.96
N ILE A 299 31.37 25.67 23.75
CA ILE A 299 30.20 26.47 24.17
C ILE A 299 29.93 26.38 25.68
N TYR A 300 29.82 25.17 26.22
CA TYR A 300 29.27 24.99 27.58
C TYR A 300 30.33 24.64 28.64
N GLY A 301 31.52 24.24 28.20
CA GLY A 301 32.55 23.69 29.06
C GLY A 301 33.95 24.14 28.71
N ASN A 302 34.15 25.40 28.26
CA ASN A 302 35.46 25.86 27.80
C ASN A 302 36.55 25.69 28.86
N ASN A 303 36.21 25.91 30.14
CA ASN A 303 37.08 25.60 31.26
C ASN A 303 36.40 24.54 32.14
N VAL A 304 36.99 23.34 32.19
CA VAL A 304 36.60 22.33 33.18
C VAL A 304 36.95 22.83 34.59
N PRO A 305 36.08 22.64 35.60
CA PRO A 305 36.35 23.12 36.95
C PRO A 305 37.68 22.56 37.49
N SER A 306 38.43 23.37 38.24
CA SER A 306 39.63 22.88 38.93
C SER A 306 39.22 21.94 40.06
N ARG A 307 39.74 20.70 40.03
CA ARG A 307 39.41 19.62 40.98
C ARG A 307 40.54 19.36 41.97
N ALA A 308 41.34 20.37 42.29
CA ALA A 308 42.49 20.27 43.20
C ALA A 308 42.09 20.07 44.69
N PHE A 309 41.02 19.32 44.98
CA PHE A 309 40.61 18.95 46.33
C PHE A 309 41.16 17.57 46.65
N SER A 310 42.25 17.50 47.42
CA SER A 310 42.67 16.22 48.00
C SER A 310 41.60 15.73 48.98
N LYS A 311 41.43 14.42 49.13
CA LYS A 311 40.53 13.80 50.13
C LYS A 311 40.75 14.36 51.55
N ASN A 312 41.97 14.78 51.86
CA ASN A 312 42.36 15.37 53.14
C ASN A 312 41.89 16.83 53.29
N SER A 313 41.76 17.57 52.18
CA SER A 313 41.32 18.98 52.16
C SER A 313 39.80 19.17 52.31
N ILE A 314 38.99 18.15 51.98
CA ILE A 314 37.50 18.18 52.07
C ILE A 314 37.00 18.09 53.53
N THR A 315 37.90 17.96 54.50
CA THR A 315 37.55 17.91 55.92
C THR A 315 37.03 19.25 56.45
N THR A 316 37.48 20.37 55.88
CA THR A 316 37.06 21.71 56.31
C THR A 316 35.65 22.08 55.81
N PRO A 317 34.82 22.78 56.61
CA PRO A 317 33.51 23.26 56.16
C PRO A 317 33.57 24.14 54.92
N ALA A 318 34.63 24.94 54.77
CA ALA A 318 34.85 25.80 53.62
C ALA A 318 35.11 24.99 52.33
N ALA A 319 35.94 23.95 52.38
CA ALA A 319 36.19 23.08 51.24
C ALA A 319 34.94 22.28 50.83
N LYS A 320 34.11 21.84 51.81
CA LYS A 320 32.81 21.20 51.51
C LYS A 320 31.87 22.14 50.77
N LYS A 321 31.77 23.39 51.20
CA LYS A 321 30.95 24.41 50.52
C LYS A 321 31.43 24.62 49.08
N LEU A 322 32.73 24.81 48.90
CA LEU A 322 33.30 25.05 47.57
C LEU A 322 33.15 23.85 46.63
N TYR A 323 33.21 22.62 47.17
CA TYR A 323 32.91 21.41 46.41
C TYR A 323 31.43 21.32 45.98
N MET A 324 30.50 21.70 46.87
CA MET A 324 29.08 21.79 46.54
C MET A 324 28.81 22.88 45.49
N ASP A 325 29.47 24.02 45.60
CA ASP A 325 29.38 25.12 44.62
C ASP A 325 29.88 24.64 43.25
N LEU A 326 31.00 23.91 43.19
CA LEU A 326 31.52 23.32 41.95
C LEU A 326 30.52 22.34 41.31
N ARG A 327 29.94 21.43 42.10
CA ARG A 327 28.89 20.52 41.61
C ARG A 327 27.65 21.27 41.12
N SER A 328 27.29 22.36 41.78
CA SER A 328 26.17 23.21 41.35
C SER A 328 26.43 23.84 39.98
N ILE A 329 27.67 24.28 39.70
CA ILE A 329 28.05 24.82 38.39
C ILE A 329 27.96 23.74 37.31
N VAL A 330 28.49 22.54 37.59
CA VAL A 330 28.41 21.40 36.67
C VAL A 330 26.95 21.03 36.39
N ALA A 331 26.10 21.00 37.41
CA ALA A 331 24.67 20.73 37.24
C ALA A 331 23.97 21.79 36.38
N LYS A 332 24.24 23.08 36.60
CA LYS A 332 23.68 24.17 35.79
C LYS A 332 24.14 24.09 34.32
N ARG A 333 25.42 23.80 34.08
CA ARG A 333 25.97 23.60 32.73
C ARG A 333 25.32 22.40 32.04
N ASN A 334 25.12 21.29 32.75
CA ASN A 334 24.49 20.10 32.20
C ASN A 334 23.05 20.38 31.72
N VAL A 335 22.28 21.20 32.44
CA VAL A 335 20.94 21.61 31.97
C VAL A 335 21.03 22.38 30.66
N ALA A 336 22.01 23.28 30.53
CA ALA A 336 22.23 24.01 29.28
C ALA A 336 22.70 23.08 28.14
N GLU A 337 23.65 22.18 28.40
CA GLU A 337 24.17 21.20 27.43
C GLU A 337 23.11 20.20 26.98
N SER A 338 22.20 19.80 27.87
CA SER A 338 21.12 18.88 27.55
C SER A 338 20.26 19.38 26.39
N SER A 339 20.04 20.71 26.31
CA SER A 339 19.30 21.31 25.19
C SER A 339 20.02 21.18 23.85
N PHE A 340 21.35 21.40 23.85
CA PHE A 340 22.20 21.23 22.69
C PHE A 340 22.28 19.76 22.27
N ASN A 341 22.53 18.86 23.22
CA ASN A 341 22.59 17.41 23.00
C ASN A 341 21.30 16.90 22.36
N ALA A 342 20.15 17.42 22.80
CA ALA A 342 18.86 17.04 22.23
C ALA A 342 18.67 17.59 20.80
N ILE A 343 19.16 18.79 20.47
CA ILE A 343 19.13 19.31 19.08
C ILE A 343 20.00 18.44 18.16
N VAL A 344 21.23 18.15 18.58
CA VAL A 344 22.14 17.27 17.85
C VAL A 344 21.51 15.90 17.66
N ALA A 345 20.97 15.33 18.74
CA ALA A 345 20.37 14.00 18.72
C ALA A 345 19.19 13.91 17.74
N LEU A 346 18.33 14.92 17.66
CA LEU A 346 17.24 15.00 16.67
C LEU A 346 17.75 14.95 15.23
N LYS A 347 18.96 15.47 15.01
CA LYS A 347 19.64 15.50 13.71
C LYS A 347 20.55 14.29 13.47
N ALA A 348 20.73 13.42 14.45
CA ALA A 348 21.54 12.22 14.28
C ALA A 348 20.98 11.32 13.16
N SER A 349 21.88 10.67 12.44
CA SER A 349 21.56 9.83 11.30
C SER A 349 20.55 8.74 11.68
N GLY A 350 19.57 8.53 10.80
CA GLY A 350 18.58 7.48 10.97
C GLY A 350 19.17 6.09 10.72
N THR A 351 18.34 5.05 10.85
CA THR A 351 18.73 3.71 10.41
C THR A 351 18.24 3.47 9.00
N ASN A 352 19.13 3.48 7.99
CA ASN A 352 18.85 2.71 6.78
C ASN A 352 19.20 1.28 7.10
N GLY A 353 18.20 0.49 7.45
CA GLY A 353 18.24 -0.97 7.35
C GLY A 353 19.60 -1.63 7.46
N ASN A 354 19.94 -2.14 8.65
CA ASN A 354 21.17 -2.89 8.89
C ASN A 354 21.45 -3.88 7.72
N PRO A 355 22.62 -3.86 7.05
CA PRO A 355 22.90 -4.71 5.88
C PRO A 355 22.82 -6.22 6.17
N GLY A 356 22.79 -6.62 7.45
CA GLY A 356 22.56 -8.00 7.91
C GLY A 356 21.13 -8.32 8.38
N ALA A 357 20.19 -7.36 8.35
CA ALA A 357 18.78 -7.55 8.70
C ALA A 357 17.92 -7.77 7.44
N PRO A 358 16.73 -8.43 7.55
CA PRO A 358 15.80 -8.60 6.42
C PRO A 358 15.54 -7.25 5.72
N PRO A 359 15.20 -7.25 4.40
CA PRO A 359 15.24 -6.06 3.56
C PRO A 359 14.38 -4.97 4.16
N GLN A 360 15.03 -4.05 4.86
CA GLN A 360 14.38 -2.88 5.40
C GLN A 360 14.21 -1.90 4.24
N PRO A 361 13.05 -1.24 4.13
CA PRO A 361 12.83 -0.27 3.09
C PRO A 361 13.89 0.83 3.23
N ASN A 362 14.61 1.12 2.15
CA ASN A 362 15.60 2.17 2.12
C ASN A 362 14.87 3.53 2.18
N VAL A 363 14.58 3.99 3.40
CA VAL A 363 13.77 5.19 3.63
C VAL A 363 14.43 6.42 3.06
N GLY A 364 15.76 6.48 3.03
CA GLY A 364 16.50 7.51 2.30
C GLY A 364 16.07 7.63 0.84
N MET A 365 15.99 6.51 0.11
CA MET A 365 15.50 6.52 -1.29
C MET A 365 14.03 6.95 -1.40
N PHE A 366 13.16 6.50 -0.49
CA PHE A 366 11.74 6.85 -0.53
C PHE A 366 11.51 8.35 -0.20
N MET A 367 12.21 8.89 0.80
CA MET A 367 12.13 10.32 1.12
C MET A 367 12.76 11.17 0.02
N ALA A 368 13.85 10.71 -0.58
CA ALA A 368 14.48 11.35 -1.72
C ALA A 368 13.52 11.44 -2.91
N SER A 369 12.73 10.39 -3.21
CA SER A 369 11.72 10.47 -4.28
C SER A 369 10.63 11.50 -4.00
N ILE A 370 10.16 11.62 -2.74
CA ILE A 370 9.17 12.65 -2.37
C ILE A 370 9.75 14.04 -2.61
N VAL A 371 11.00 14.27 -2.24
CA VAL A 371 11.66 15.57 -2.44
C VAL A 371 11.97 15.82 -3.91
N LYS A 372 12.33 14.77 -4.67
CA LYS A 372 12.55 14.84 -6.12
C LYS A 372 11.32 15.33 -6.86
N ASP A 373 10.14 14.85 -6.49
CA ASP A 373 8.88 15.27 -7.10
C ASP A 373 8.54 16.75 -6.81
N LEU A 374 9.10 17.32 -5.74
CA LEU A 374 8.93 18.73 -5.37
C LEU A 374 9.97 19.66 -6.00
N MET A 375 11.08 19.10 -6.50
CA MET A 375 12.17 19.88 -7.08
C MET A 375 11.98 20.05 -8.60
N PRO A 376 12.58 21.09 -9.21
CA PRO A 376 12.55 21.26 -10.65
C PRO A 376 13.05 20.00 -11.39
N SER A 377 12.42 19.68 -12.52
CA SER A 377 12.83 18.56 -13.35
C SER A 377 14.28 18.73 -13.80
N GLY A 378 15.16 17.81 -13.40
CA GLY A 378 16.59 17.83 -13.75
C GLY A 378 17.56 17.98 -12.56
N THR A 379 17.04 18.15 -11.35
CA THR A 379 17.88 18.15 -10.13
C THR A 379 18.52 16.77 -9.96
N PRO A 380 19.86 16.68 -9.86
CA PRO A 380 20.54 15.40 -9.74
C PRO A 380 20.33 14.82 -8.33
N ASP A 381 20.30 13.48 -8.24
CA ASP A 381 19.88 12.78 -7.02
C ASP A 381 20.86 13.00 -5.84
N ASP A 382 22.12 13.33 -6.13
CA ASP A 382 23.18 13.67 -5.18
C ASP A 382 22.88 14.96 -4.39
N GLU A 383 22.31 15.99 -5.02
CA GLU A 383 21.90 17.21 -4.33
C GLU A 383 20.79 16.94 -3.28
N ILE A 384 19.90 15.99 -3.56
CA ILE A 384 18.82 15.60 -2.64
C ILE A 384 19.41 14.89 -1.41
N TYR A 385 20.38 13.99 -1.62
CA TYR A 385 21.08 13.34 -0.52
C TYR A 385 21.99 14.28 0.26
N ALA A 386 22.52 15.35 -0.36
CA ALA A 386 23.24 16.39 0.37
C ALA A 386 22.32 17.15 1.35
N ILE A 387 21.05 17.34 0.99
CA ILE A 387 20.08 18.07 1.83
C ILE A 387 19.47 17.17 2.91
N LEU A 388 19.08 15.94 2.56
CA LEU A 388 18.40 15.02 3.48
C LEU A 388 19.37 14.12 4.26
N GLY A 389 20.59 13.93 3.76
CA GLY A 389 21.48 12.85 4.17
C GLY A 389 21.10 11.50 3.54
N GLU A 390 22.08 10.61 3.41
CA GLU A 390 21.85 9.24 2.95
C GLU A 390 20.90 8.49 3.92
N ASN A 391 21.09 8.70 5.22
CA ASN A 391 20.28 8.17 6.32
C ASN A 391 19.48 9.29 7.00
N PRO A 392 18.26 9.65 6.54
CA PRO A 392 17.58 10.85 7.01
C PRO A 392 17.35 10.80 8.53
N SER A 393 17.68 11.88 9.23
CA SER A 393 17.49 12.01 10.68
C SER A 393 16.01 12.03 11.07
N TYR A 394 15.73 11.88 12.37
CA TYR A 394 14.36 12.05 12.89
C TYR A 394 13.79 13.43 12.52
N TYR A 395 14.62 14.48 12.61
CA TYR A 395 14.27 15.84 12.23
C TYR A 395 13.96 15.97 10.73
N ALA A 396 14.80 15.40 9.86
CA ALA A 396 14.59 15.42 8.42
C ALA A 396 13.30 14.65 8.02
N GLN A 397 13.07 13.48 8.62
CA GLN A 397 11.86 12.69 8.39
C GLN A 397 10.59 13.45 8.79
N LEU A 398 10.59 14.10 9.97
CA LEU A 398 9.46 14.92 10.40
C LEU A 398 9.23 16.12 9.50
N GLU A 399 10.27 16.80 9.01
CA GLU A 399 10.11 17.91 8.09
C GLU A 399 9.45 17.48 6.77
N VAL A 400 9.87 16.33 6.21
CA VAL A 400 9.27 15.81 4.99
C VAL A 400 7.79 15.48 5.23
N LEU A 401 7.50 14.75 6.31
CA LEU A 401 6.15 14.30 6.66
C LEU A 401 5.19 15.43 7.04
N SER A 402 5.68 16.48 7.68
CA SER A 402 4.86 17.58 8.20
C SER A 402 4.73 18.77 7.26
N LYS A 403 5.68 18.97 6.34
CA LYS A 403 5.69 20.14 5.45
C LYS A 403 5.74 19.77 3.98
N LYS A 404 6.66 18.90 3.57
CA LYS A 404 6.97 18.67 2.15
C LYS A 404 5.89 17.87 1.44
N ILE A 405 5.33 16.84 2.07
CA ILE A 405 4.26 16.02 1.45
C ILE A 405 3.04 16.86 1.03
N TYR A 406 2.69 17.89 1.81
CA TYR A 406 1.54 18.76 1.51
C TYR A 406 1.78 19.77 0.39
N GLN A 407 3.03 19.90 -0.08
CA GLN A 407 3.36 20.78 -1.21
C GLN A 407 3.12 20.10 -2.56
N ASN A 408 2.98 18.78 -2.59
CA ASN A 408 2.73 18.03 -3.82
C ASN A 408 1.24 18.15 -4.22
N PRO A 409 0.89 18.61 -5.44
CA PRO A 409 -0.50 18.65 -5.91
C PRO A 409 -1.17 17.27 -5.99
N ASP A 410 -0.42 16.20 -6.25
CA ASP A 410 -0.95 14.83 -6.33
C ASP A 410 -1.52 14.36 -4.99
N PHE A 411 -0.98 14.88 -3.89
CA PHE A 411 -1.53 14.62 -2.56
C PHE A 411 -3.01 15.01 -2.52
N PHE A 412 -3.36 16.20 -3.01
CA PHE A 412 -4.75 16.69 -3.03
C PHE A 412 -5.61 15.97 -4.05
N ALA A 413 -5.09 15.61 -5.22
CA ALA A 413 -5.81 14.82 -6.22
C ALA A 413 -6.27 13.47 -5.64
N ASN A 414 -5.36 12.80 -4.92
CA ASN A 414 -5.65 11.52 -4.26
C ASN A 414 -6.65 11.63 -3.09
N LEU A 415 -6.89 12.83 -2.53
CA LEU A 415 -7.93 13.04 -1.51
C LEU A 415 -9.34 13.00 -2.11
N TYR A 416 -9.52 13.31 -3.40
CA TYR A 416 -10.85 13.32 -4.02
C TYR A 416 -11.33 11.93 -4.43
N ASP A 417 -10.42 10.99 -4.67
CA ASP A 417 -10.76 9.75 -5.37
C ASP A 417 -11.39 8.66 -4.48
N THR A 418 -10.97 8.56 -3.21
CA THR A 418 -11.35 7.44 -2.32
C THR A 418 -11.62 7.89 -0.87
N PRO A 419 -12.89 7.93 -0.41
CA PRO A 419 -13.23 8.44 0.93
C PRO A 419 -12.65 7.57 2.06
N ALA A 420 -12.46 6.26 1.82
CA ALA A 420 -11.78 5.37 2.76
C ALA A 420 -10.31 5.77 2.98
N ASN A 421 -9.59 6.14 1.92
CA ASN A 421 -8.20 6.58 2.02
C ASN A 421 -8.10 7.96 2.69
N VAL A 422 -9.06 8.86 2.48
CA VAL A 422 -9.13 10.14 3.21
C VAL A 422 -9.19 9.90 4.72
N LYS A 423 -10.03 8.97 5.18
CA LYS A 423 -10.09 8.60 6.61
C LYS A 423 -8.75 8.06 7.11
N ARG A 424 -8.10 7.17 6.36
CA ARG A 424 -6.77 6.62 6.73
C ARG A 424 -5.69 7.70 6.79
N LYS A 425 -5.62 8.57 5.78
CA LYS A 425 -4.71 9.73 5.76
C LYS A 425 -4.99 10.67 6.93
N SER A 426 -6.25 10.95 7.25
CA SER A 426 -6.61 11.82 8.38
C SER A 426 -6.09 11.29 9.72
N VAL A 427 -6.10 9.96 9.93
CA VAL A 427 -5.55 9.33 11.13
C VAL A 427 -4.03 9.42 11.14
N ALA A 428 -3.38 9.18 10.00
CA ALA A 428 -1.92 9.33 9.87
C ALA A 428 -1.46 10.77 10.14
N MET A 429 -2.17 11.77 9.62
CA MET A 429 -1.90 13.18 9.87
C MET A 429 -2.06 13.55 11.35
N LYS A 430 -3.12 13.04 12.00
CA LYS A 430 -3.29 13.23 13.45
C LYS A 430 -2.16 12.58 14.26
N ALA A 431 -1.69 11.42 13.85
CA ALA A 431 -0.55 10.76 14.51
C ALA A 431 0.74 11.60 14.39
N ILE A 432 1.02 12.15 13.22
CA ILE A 432 2.17 13.05 13.01
C ILE A 432 2.01 14.33 13.82
N ALA A 433 0.80 14.91 13.86
CA ALA A 433 0.52 16.09 14.69
C ALA A 433 0.81 15.81 16.17
N LEU A 434 0.35 14.67 16.72
CA LEU A 434 0.67 14.29 18.09
C LEU A 434 2.17 14.11 18.35
N MET A 435 2.92 13.61 17.36
CA MET A 435 4.39 13.52 17.46
C MET A 435 5.05 14.90 17.48
N LEU A 436 4.57 15.85 16.66
CA LEU A 436 5.03 17.23 16.67
C LEU A 436 4.68 17.93 17.99
N ASP A 437 3.47 17.76 18.49
CA ASP A 437 3.02 18.32 19.76
C ASP A 437 3.88 17.80 20.92
N ARG A 438 4.23 16.50 20.91
CA ARG A 438 5.18 15.93 21.87
C ARG A 438 6.55 16.61 21.77
N ALA A 439 7.09 16.79 20.56
CA ALA A 439 8.39 17.44 20.36
C ALA A 439 8.38 18.92 20.79
N LEU A 440 7.28 19.64 20.55
CA LEU A 440 7.07 21.00 21.02
C LEU A 440 7.04 21.04 22.55
N TYR A 441 6.26 20.16 23.18
CA TYR A 441 6.19 20.04 24.64
C TYR A 441 7.56 19.74 25.27
N GLU A 442 8.33 18.80 24.69
CA GLU A 442 9.69 18.49 25.15
C GLU A 442 10.66 19.68 24.93
N SER A 443 10.41 20.54 23.95
CA SER A 443 11.16 21.79 23.76
C SER A 443 10.79 22.84 24.80
N GLU A 444 9.50 23.04 25.08
CA GLU A 444 9.00 23.95 26.10
C GLU A 444 9.53 23.57 27.49
N LEU A 445 9.49 22.29 27.84
CA LEU A 445 10.07 21.80 29.10
C LEU A 445 11.57 22.13 29.21
N ARG A 446 12.34 21.99 28.12
CA ARG A 446 13.76 22.37 28.11
C ARG A 446 13.95 23.87 28.29
N GLN A 447 13.11 24.69 27.65
CA GLN A 447 13.13 26.13 27.81
C GLN A 447 12.82 26.55 29.25
N GLU A 448 11.79 25.96 29.87
CA GLU A 448 11.45 26.21 31.28
C GLU A 448 12.59 25.80 32.23
N MET A 449 13.22 24.65 31.98
CA MET A 449 14.40 24.23 32.77
C MET A 449 15.55 25.24 32.67
N ILE A 450 15.89 25.71 31.46
CA ILE A 450 16.96 26.70 31.26
C ILE A 450 16.62 28.03 31.95
N LEU A 451 15.38 28.51 31.77
CA LEU A 451 14.91 29.75 32.40
C LEU A 451 14.95 29.66 33.93
N SER A 452 14.56 28.52 34.49
CA SER A 452 14.63 28.28 35.94
C SER A 452 16.07 28.32 36.46
N VAL A 453 17.03 27.77 35.71
CA VAL A 453 18.46 27.81 36.04
C VAL A 453 19.02 29.22 35.94
N MET A 454 18.64 29.97 34.89
CA MET A 454 19.05 31.36 34.70
C MET A 454 18.53 32.24 35.84
N LEU A 455 17.24 32.13 36.17
CA LEU A 455 16.62 32.83 37.29
C LEU A 455 17.29 32.47 38.62
N SER A 456 17.55 31.17 38.86
CA SER A 456 18.26 30.73 40.06
C SER A 456 19.68 31.32 40.14
N SER A 457 20.38 31.45 39.01
CA SER A 457 21.70 32.05 38.97
C SER A 457 21.68 33.52 39.40
N GLU A 458 20.77 34.31 38.83
CA GLU A 458 20.57 35.72 39.15
C GLU A 458 20.15 35.94 40.62
N LEU A 459 19.23 35.11 41.12
CA LEU A 459 18.77 35.20 42.50
C LEU A 459 19.89 34.86 43.50
N ASN A 460 20.71 33.85 43.21
CA ASN A 460 21.83 33.48 44.07
C ASN A 460 22.84 34.62 44.24
N GLU A 461 23.13 35.35 43.16
CA GLU A 461 23.99 36.53 43.22
C GLU A 461 23.42 37.58 44.19
N ARG A 462 22.14 37.96 44.01
CA ARG A 462 21.46 38.94 44.87
C ARG A 462 21.39 38.51 46.32
N VAL A 463 21.06 37.24 46.58
CA VAL A 463 21.01 36.66 47.94
C VAL A 463 22.39 36.68 48.59
N SER A 464 23.46 36.38 47.83
CA SER A 464 24.82 36.42 48.35
C SER A 464 25.24 37.83 48.77
N THR A 465 24.87 38.85 47.99
CA THR A 465 25.13 40.26 48.28
C THR A 465 24.39 40.73 49.53
N ILE A 466 23.10 40.37 49.67
CA ILE A 466 22.30 40.72 50.85
C ILE A 466 22.87 40.04 52.11
N ASN A 467 23.21 38.75 52.05
CA ASN A 467 23.82 38.03 53.17
C ASN A 467 25.20 38.60 53.55
N GLY A 468 25.99 39.03 52.56
CA GLY A 468 27.24 39.76 52.77
C GLY A 468 27.02 41.08 53.53
N GLY A 469 26.03 41.86 53.12
CA GLY A 469 25.66 43.11 53.81
C GLY A 469 25.15 42.90 55.24
N LEU A 470 24.34 41.86 55.47
CA LEU A 470 23.82 41.52 56.80
C LEU A 470 24.91 41.05 57.77
N THR A 471 25.93 40.34 57.28
CA THR A 471 27.05 39.90 58.10
C THR A 471 28.02 41.04 58.44
N GLN A 472 28.24 41.99 57.53
CA GLN A 472 28.99 43.22 57.82
C GLN A 472 28.23 44.14 58.79
N GLY A 473 26.92 44.30 58.62
CA GLY A 473 26.09 45.09 59.54
C GLY A 473 26.01 44.53 60.97
N LYS A 474 26.19 43.22 61.15
CA LYS A 474 26.32 42.57 62.48
C LYS A 474 27.68 42.74 63.14
N ARG A 475 28.74 43.11 62.40
CA ARG A 475 30.08 43.40 62.95
C ARG A 475 30.29 44.87 63.34
N GLN A 476 29.39 45.76 62.93
CA GLN A 476 29.44 47.20 63.23
C GLN A 476 28.54 47.60 64.43
N LYS A 477 27.89 46.63 65.08
CA LYS A 477 27.33 46.77 66.43
C LYS A 477 28.16 45.93 67.38
#